data_AF-A0A0F9CN89-F1
#
_entry.id   AF-A0A0F9CN89-F1
#
_cell.length_a   1.000
_cell.length_b   1.000
_cell.length_c   1.000
_cell.angle_alpha   90.00
_cell.angle_beta   90.00
_cell.angle_gamma   90.00
#
_symmetry.space_group_name_H-M   'P 1'
#
loop_
_entity.id
_entity.type
_entity.pdbx_description
1 polymer ?
#
loop_
_entity_poly.entity_id
_entity_poly.type
_entity_poly.pdbx_seq_one_letter_code
_entity_poly.pdbx_strand_id
1 'polypeptide(L)'
;MYGIGTEVSPSSGRLQTVIRSRNAIVAVFPHPNDGPVELAGGTERTGVNFHVKTDGNDDLDGLSWDTAKVTIGYGSGNKGAMNSVTAGRGDQIHVRPGDYTEAEINADKADVQIVGHGANGAVGITPAAGISAMKITANDVVLRNLRIEGNITADYGLSVGDFDNTVLGARVYGCLLRNGSSTTKPAVLIHGAGDLYLIGNDIAWAGIGIEYKSNTDSFCTQIFQLGNLFHNLLVQHLAQHVTGSTDAGKVLNLNHIGNKHDNLEDGTEPSGVFLELDHAGTSGLIEDNSFAVASNDIAKFVIATNVHWVANKTEAGVSTARPA
;
A
#
# COMPACT_ATOMS: atom_id res chain seq x y z
N MET A 1 -7.73 3.75 51.92
CA MET A 1 -7.30 5.16 51.96
C MET A 1 -6.33 5.33 50.80
N TYR A 2 -6.63 6.26 49.88
CA TYR A 2 -5.75 6.55 48.76
C TYR A 2 -4.72 7.59 49.19
N GLY A 3 -3.44 7.35 48.89
CA GLY A 3 -2.35 8.29 49.13
C GLY A 3 -1.85 8.87 47.81
N ILE A 4 -1.62 10.19 47.77
CA ILE A 4 -0.97 10.85 46.63
C ILE A 4 0.55 10.81 46.88
N GLY A 5 1.32 10.42 45.87
CA GLY A 5 2.78 10.39 45.91
C GLY A 5 3.39 10.80 44.58
N THR A 6 4.73 10.81 44.51
CA THR A 6 5.49 11.09 43.28
C THR A 6 6.49 9.98 43.02
N GLU A 7 6.64 9.58 41.76
CA GLU A 7 7.56 8.52 41.33
C GLU A 7 8.26 8.89 40.02
N VAL A 8 9.40 8.26 39.74
CA VAL A 8 10.08 8.42 38.47
C VAL A 8 9.37 7.56 37.43
N SER A 9 8.89 8.20 36.36
CA SER A 9 8.26 7.54 35.21
C SER A 9 9.25 6.59 34.55
N PRO A 10 8.88 5.32 34.32
CA PRO A 10 9.73 4.36 33.64
C PRO A 10 9.88 4.67 32.14
N SER A 11 8.97 5.44 31.54
CA SER A 11 9.04 5.81 30.12
C SER A 11 9.87 7.08 29.89
N SER A 12 9.82 8.06 30.80
CA SER A 12 10.43 9.37 30.58
C SER A 12 11.56 9.73 31.56
N GLY A 13 11.74 8.97 32.64
CA GLY A 13 12.70 9.28 33.69
C GLY A 13 12.34 10.53 34.52
N ARG A 14 11.14 11.10 34.32
CA ARG A 14 10.66 12.31 35.02
C ARG A 14 9.80 11.98 36.23
N LEU A 15 9.71 12.89 37.19
CA LEU A 15 8.79 12.73 38.32
C LEU A 15 7.34 12.91 37.84
N GLN A 16 6.50 11.91 38.12
CA GLN A 16 5.07 11.89 37.84
C GLN A 16 4.26 11.73 39.12
N THR A 17 3.04 12.27 39.13
CA THR A 17 2.12 12.11 40.28
C THR A 17 1.44 10.77 40.18
N VAL A 18 1.39 10.04 41.30
CA VAL A 18 0.74 8.73 41.41
C VAL A 18 -0.28 8.72 42.55
N ILE A 19 -1.35 7.95 42.37
CA ILE A 19 -2.28 7.61 43.46
C ILE A 19 -2.03 6.16 43.84
N ARG A 20 -1.76 5.91 45.13
CA ARG A 20 -1.53 4.58 45.69
C ARG A 20 -2.68 4.15 46.60
N SER A 21 -2.98 2.86 46.60
CA SER A 21 -3.85 2.20 47.58
C SER A 21 -3.17 0.91 48.04
N ARG A 22 -2.99 0.75 49.35
CA ARG A 22 -2.32 -0.44 49.95
C ARG A 22 -1.00 -0.79 49.26
N ASN A 23 -0.15 0.22 49.02
CA ASN A 23 1.14 0.10 48.31
C ASN A 23 1.09 -0.29 46.82
N ALA A 24 -0.08 -0.44 46.20
CA ALA A 24 -0.22 -0.58 44.76
C ALA A 24 -0.51 0.78 44.10
N ILE A 25 0.04 1.03 42.92
CA ILE A 25 -0.30 2.18 42.07
C ILE A 25 -1.67 1.90 41.44
N VAL A 26 -2.58 2.87 41.55
CA VAL A 26 -3.97 2.74 41.07
C VAL A 26 -4.29 3.76 40.00
N ALA A 27 -3.56 4.88 39.95
CA ALA A 27 -3.60 5.84 38.87
C ALA A 27 -2.25 6.55 38.76
N VAL A 28 -1.89 6.91 37.54
CA VAL A 28 -0.68 7.66 37.19
C VAL A 28 -1.10 8.84 36.34
N PHE A 29 -0.52 10.01 36.60
CA PHE A 29 -0.76 11.22 35.82
C PHE A 29 0.52 11.58 35.06
N PRO A 30 0.68 11.09 33.82
CA PRO A 30 1.86 11.37 33.01
C PRO A 30 2.03 12.86 32.72
N HIS A 31 3.26 13.25 32.41
CA HIS A 31 3.51 14.52 31.75
C HIS A 31 2.82 14.54 30.37
N PRO A 32 2.35 15.69 29.86
CA PRO A 32 1.75 15.80 28.52
C PRO A 32 2.61 15.29 27.34
N ASN A 33 3.89 14.99 27.59
CA ASN A 33 4.84 14.50 26.59
C ASN A 33 5.14 13.01 26.75
N ASP A 34 4.59 12.34 27.77
CA ASP A 34 4.89 10.94 28.10
C ASP A 34 3.96 9.94 27.38
N GLY A 35 3.19 10.41 26.39
CA GLY A 35 2.15 9.61 25.74
C GLY A 35 0.99 9.24 26.68
N PRO A 36 -0.08 8.62 26.17
CA PRO A 36 -1.15 8.08 27.02
C PRO A 36 -0.60 6.96 27.91
N VAL A 37 -0.74 7.11 29.22
CA VAL A 37 -0.30 6.09 30.20
C VAL A 37 -1.28 4.94 30.24
N GLU A 38 -0.72 3.74 30.05
CA GLU A 38 -1.39 2.47 30.30
C GLU A 38 -1.98 2.43 31.72
N LEU A 39 -3.31 2.35 31.80
CA LEU A 39 -3.98 1.88 33.01
C LEU A 39 -3.63 0.40 33.20
N ALA A 40 -2.99 0.09 34.34
CA ALA A 40 -2.69 -1.28 34.72
C ALA A 40 -3.96 -2.16 34.66
N GLY A 41 -4.01 -3.06 33.67
CA GLY A 41 -5.10 -4.02 33.46
C GLY A 41 -6.04 -3.75 32.29
N GLY A 42 -5.86 -2.65 31.55
CA GLY A 42 -6.57 -2.39 30.30
C GLY A 42 -5.64 -1.70 29.31
N THR A 43 -4.94 -2.47 28.48
CA THR A 43 -4.21 -1.92 27.34
C THR A 43 -5.22 -1.45 26.30
N GLU A 44 -5.66 -0.20 26.41
CA GLU A 44 -6.14 0.49 25.21
C GLU A 44 -4.95 0.55 24.25
N ARG A 45 -5.08 -0.14 23.11
CA ARG A 45 -4.13 -0.10 22.01
C ARG A 45 -4.18 1.28 21.37
N THR A 46 -3.68 2.30 22.05
CA THR A 46 -3.58 3.63 21.46
C THR A 46 -2.31 3.65 20.62
N GLY A 47 -2.49 3.64 19.30
CA GLY A 47 -1.40 3.85 18.34
C GLY A 47 -0.64 5.15 18.63
N VAL A 48 0.65 5.15 18.30
CA VAL A 48 1.51 6.33 18.38
C VAL A 48 1.63 6.96 16.99
N ASN A 49 1.60 8.29 16.95
CA ASN A 49 1.77 9.07 15.74
C ASN A 49 3.22 9.50 15.59
N PHE A 50 3.89 9.00 14.56
CA PHE A 50 5.21 9.42 14.12
C PHE A 50 5.10 10.40 12.97
N HIS A 51 6.08 11.29 12.84
CA HIS A 51 6.09 12.38 11.87
C HIS A 51 7.37 12.36 11.04
N VAL A 52 7.24 12.58 9.74
CA VAL A 52 8.34 12.57 8.76
C VAL A 52 8.29 13.83 7.90
N LYS A 53 9.42 14.53 7.78
CA LYS A 53 9.57 15.74 6.95
C LYS A 53 10.95 15.79 6.28
N THR A 54 11.06 16.43 5.13
CA THR A 54 12.30 16.44 4.32
C THR A 54 13.50 17.12 4.98
N ASP A 55 13.28 18.00 5.97
CA ASP A 55 14.30 18.65 6.81
C ASP A 55 14.34 18.06 8.24
N GLY A 56 13.84 16.85 8.43
CA GLY A 56 13.82 16.14 9.71
C GLY A 56 15.19 15.62 10.14
N ASN A 57 15.21 14.83 11.21
CA ASN A 57 16.40 14.12 11.67
C ASN A 57 16.02 12.76 12.25
N ASP A 58 16.57 11.68 11.69
CA ASP A 58 16.28 10.31 12.11
C ASP A 58 16.78 9.97 13.52
N ASP A 59 17.69 10.77 14.09
CA ASP A 59 18.11 10.66 15.48
C ASP A 59 17.05 11.15 16.49
N LEU A 60 16.00 11.84 16.03
CA LEU A 60 14.91 12.31 16.86
C LEU A 60 13.81 11.25 17.01
N ASP A 61 12.92 11.45 17.99
CA ASP A 61 11.87 10.48 18.33
C ASP A 61 10.74 10.40 17.31
N GLY A 62 10.54 11.41 16.46
CA GLY A 62 9.45 11.48 15.49
C GLY A 62 8.08 11.77 16.09
N LEU A 63 7.95 12.03 17.39
CA LEU A 63 6.64 12.14 18.07
C LEU A 63 5.91 13.47 17.80
N SER A 64 6.58 14.41 17.13
CA SER A 64 6.01 15.71 16.72
C SER A 64 6.62 16.20 15.41
N TRP A 65 6.05 17.23 14.80
CA TRP A 65 6.65 17.88 13.62
C TRP A 65 7.98 18.58 13.91
N ASP A 66 8.23 18.99 15.15
CA ASP A 66 9.50 19.60 15.58
C ASP A 66 10.59 18.55 15.74
N THR A 67 10.20 17.33 16.15
CA THR A 67 11.08 16.18 16.33
C THR A 67 10.96 15.15 15.20
N ALA A 68 10.41 15.56 14.05
CA ALA A 68 10.13 14.68 12.93
C ALA A 68 11.40 14.04 12.37
N LYS A 69 11.25 12.79 11.94
CA LYS A 69 12.28 12.03 11.25
C LYS A 69 12.42 12.50 9.80
N VAL A 70 13.55 12.20 9.17
CA VAL A 70 13.79 12.57 7.77
C VAL A 70 13.38 11.46 6.80
N THR A 71 13.41 10.20 7.25
CA THR A 71 13.03 9.04 6.43
C THR A 71 11.81 8.29 6.96
N ILE A 72 11.07 7.69 6.03
CA ILE A 72 9.95 6.77 6.29
C ILE A 72 10.52 5.38 6.58
N GLY A 73 11.36 4.86 5.68
CA GLY A 73 11.72 3.44 5.61
C GLY A 73 12.94 2.98 6.42
N TYR A 74 13.38 1.76 6.09
CA TYR A 74 14.50 1.07 6.72
C TYR A 74 15.68 0.91 5.75
N GLY A 75 16.89 1.06 6.28
CA GLY A 75 18.14 0.57 5.69
C GLY A 75 19.03 0.09 6.84
N SER A 76 20.03 -0.74 6.56
CA SER A 76 20.86 -1.44 7.58
C SER A 76 21.63 -0.53 8.56
N GLY A 77 21.52 0.80 8.45
CA GLY A 77 21.99 1.78 9.43
C GLY A 77 21.02 2.93 9.75
N ASN A 78 19.77 2.91 9.25
CA ASN A 78 18.83 4.04 9.34
C ASN A 78 17.83 3.93 10.49
N LYS A 79 17.44 5.06 11.07
CA LYS A 79 16.50 5.21 12.19
C LYS A 79 15.15 5.83 11.76
N GLY A 80 14.71 5.55 10.53
CA GLY A 80 13.47 6.07 9.96
C GLY A 80 12.21 5.71 10.76
N ALA A 81 11.07 6.33 10.43
CA ALA A 81 9.85 6.22 11.24
C ALA A 81 9.35 4.78 11.40
N MET A 82 9.45 3.94 10.36
CA MET A 82 9.05 2.52 10.43
C MET A 82 9.77 1.73 11.53
N ASN A 83 11.00 2.11 11.92
CA ASN A 83 11.72 1.45 13.01
C ASN A 83 11.18 1.79 14.40
N SER A 84 10.47 2.92 14.54
CA SER A 84 9.90 3.35 15.82
C SER A 84 8.50 2.77 16.05
N VAL A 85 7.90 2.24 14.98
CA VAL A 85 6.58 1.64 14.99
C VAL A 85 6.60 0.26 15.66
N THR A 86 5.55 -0.02 16.42
CA THR A 86 5.30 -1.31 17.07
C THR A 86 4.15 -2.03 16.37
N ALA A 87 4.40 -3.28 15.94
CA ALA A 87 3.38 -4.09 15.28
C ALA A 87 2.16 -4.35 16.18
N GLY A 88 0.96 -4.27 15.60
CA GLY A 88 -0.32 -4.58 16.26
C GLY A 88 -0.87 -3.49 17.18
N ARG A 89 -0.22 -2.31 17.21
CA ARG A 89 -0.60 -1.18 18.08
C ARG A 89 -1.47 -0.15 17.37
N GLY A 90 -1.60 -0.20 16.04
CA GLY A 90 -2.33 0.79 15.26
C GLY A 90 -1.55 2.09 15.07
N ASP A 91 -0.21 2.03 15.08
CA ASP A 91 0.67 3.19 14.93
C ASP A 91 0.49 3.85 13.55
N GLN A 92 0.74 5.16 13.49
CA GLN A 92 0.60 5.95 12.28
C GLN A 92 1.88 6.72 11.99
N ILE A 93 2.26 6.79 10.72
CA ILE A 93 3.35 7.63 10.22
C ILE A 93 2.72 8.71 9.35
N HIS A 94 2.82 9.96 9.78
CA HIS A 94 2.38 11.14 9.07
C HIS A 94 3.55 11.76 8.31
N VAL A 95 3.41 11.87 6.99
CA VAL A 95 4.47 12.38 6.13
C VAL A 95 4.07 13.72 5.54
N ARG A 96 4.90 14.74 5.70
CA ARG A 96 4.67 16.09 5.15
C ARG A 96 4.87 16.08 3.63
N PRO A 97 4.16 16.93 2.85
CA PRO A 97 4.48 17.13 1.44
C PRO A 97 5.97 17.35 1.17
N GLY A 98 6.46 16.70 0.13
CA GLY A 98 7.87 16.71 -0.26
C GLY A 98 8.25 15.43 -1.00
N ASP A 99 9.43 15.46 -1.62
CA ASP A 99 10.03 14.29 -2.25
C ASP A 99 11.09 13.69 -1.32
N TYR A 100 10.95 12.41 -1.03
CA TYR A 100 11.78 11.65 -0.12
C TYR A 100 12.61 10.65 -0.92
N THR A 101 13.92 10.84 -0.88
CA THR A 101 14.88 9.89 -1.42
C THR A 101 15.06 8.77 -0.42
N GLU A 102 14.45 7.63 -0.71
CA GLU A 102 14.41 6.47 0.17
C GLU A 102 15.18 5.30 -0.47
N ALA A 103 15.69 4.39 0.36
CA ALA A 103 15.92 3.03 -0.10
C ALA A 103 14.55 2.35 -0.33
N GLU A 104 14.53 1.07 -0.71
CA GLU A 104 13.27 0.33 -0.71
C GLU A 104 12.66 0.35 0.71
N ILE A 105 11.47 0.93 0.84
CA ILE A 105 10.76 0.94 2.12
C ILE A 105 10.09 -0.42 2.31
N ASN A 106 10.37 -1.07 3.44
CA ASN A 106 9.66 -2.28 3.83
C ASN A 106 8.68 -1.98 4.98
N ALA A 107 7.37 -2.06 4.70
CA ALA A 107 6.33 -2.01 5.72
C ALA A 107 6.14 -3.41 6.33
N ASP A 108 6.98 -3.73 7.31
CA ASP A 108 7.11 -5.06 7.93
C ASP A 108 6.42 -5.17 9.31
N LYS A 109 5.72 -4.13 9.74
CA LYS A 109 4.98 -4.08 11.01
C LYS A 109 3.48 -4.12 10.73
N ALA A 110 2.79 -5.08 11.35
CA ALA A 110 1.36 -5.25 11.16
C ALA A 110 0.54 -4.14 11.84
N ASP A 111 -0.65 -3.84 11.32
CA ASP A 111 -1.58 -2.82 11.86
C ASP A 111 -0.91 -1.44 11.97
N VAL A 112 -0.45 -0.93 10.83
CA VAL A 112 0.29 0.34 10.70
C VAL A 112 -0.26 1.15 9.54
N GLN A 113 -0.33 2.46 9.72
CA GLN A 113 -0.77 3.37 8.68
C GLN A 113 0.34 4.32 8.26
N ILE A 114 0.55 4.51 6.96
CA ILE A 114 1.43 5.54 6.40
C ILE A 114 0.55 6.53 5.64
N VAL A 115 0.51 7.77 6.12
CA VAL A 115 -0.41 8.81 5.65
C VAL A 115 0.38 10.00 5.12
N GLY A 116 0.33 10.20 3.81
CA GLY A 116 0.81 11.42 3.18
C GLY A 116 -0.15 12.58 3.44
N HIS A 117 0.38 13.72 3.82
CA HIS A 117 -0.36 14.97 3.93
C HIS A 117 -0.32 15.74 2.60
N GLY A 118 -1.32 16.59 2.36
CA GLY A 118 -1.43 17.40 1.14
C GLY A 118 -2.34 16.78 0.08
N ALA A 119 -2.22 17.26 -1.16
CA ALA A 119 -2.95 16.72 -2.31
C ALA A 119 -2.40 15.35 -2.75
N ASN A 120 -3.16 14.62 -3.59
CA ASN A 120 -2.71 13.33 -4.16
C ASN A 120 -1.32 13.47 -4.78
N GLY A 121 -0.41 12.63 -4.30
CA GLY A 121 0.98 12.58 -4.76
C GLY A 121 1.89 13.72 -4.29
N ALA A 122 1.44 14.54 -3.31
CA ALA A 122 2.26 15.58 -2.69
C ALA A 122 3.40 15.03 -1.83
N VAL A 123 3.30 13.78 -1.37
CA VAL A 123 4.37 13.03 -0.73
C VAL A 123 4.94 12.05 -1.75
N GLY A 124 6.09 12.38 -2.32
CA GLY A 124 6.79 11.55 -3.29
C GLY A 124 7.81 10.63 -2.63
N ILE A 125 7.72 9.34 -2.92
CA ILE A 125 8.76 8.35 -2.61
C ILE A 125 9.45 8.05 -3.93
N THR A 126 10.66 8.54 -4.09
CA THR A 126 11.42 8.46 -5.34
C THR A 126 12.81 7.90 -5.02
N PRO A 127 12.98 6.57 -5.07
CA PRO A 127 14.23 5.93 -4.73
C PRO A 127 15.29 6.17 -5.82
N ALA A 128 16.54 5.85 -5.50
CA ALA A 128 17.63 5.93 -6.46
C ALA A 128 17.47 4.93 -7.62
N ALA A 129 18.30 5.07 -8.66
CA ALA A 129 18.25 4.22 -9.84
C ALA A 129 18.36 2.73 -9.50
N GLY A 130 17.48 1.91 -10.10
CA GLY A 130 17.44 0.46 -9.88
C GLY A 130 16.85 -0.01 -8.55
N ILE A 131 16.26 0.89 -7.76
CA ILE A 131 15.65 0.55 -6.46
C ILE A 131 14.12 0.60 -6.60
N SER A 132 13.44 -0.45 -6.16
CA SER A 132 11.98 -0.45 -5.99
C SER A 132 11.58 0.44 -4.82
N ALA A 133 10.43 1.14 -4.93
CA ALA A 133 10.10 2.17 -3.95
C ALA A 133 9.61 1.61 -2.61
N MET A 134 8.60 0.76 -2.63
CA MET A 134 8.00 0.25 -1.40
C MET A 134 7.49 -1.18 -1.56
N LYS A 135 7.62 -1.96 -0.49
CA LYS A 135 6.93 -3.24 -0.33
C LYS A 135 6.23 -3.32 1.02
N ILE A 136 5.13 -4.06 1.04
CA ILE A 136 4.39 -4.43 2.23
C ILE A 136 4.62 -5.92 2.47
N THR A 137 5.15 -6.29 3.64
CA THR A 137 5.37 -7.70 4.03
C THR A 137 4.67 -8.07 5.33
N ALA A 138 3.83 -7.19 5.87
CA ALA A 138 3.02 -7.44 7.05
C ALA A 138 1.53 -7.19 6.80
N ASN A 139 0.68 -7.80 7.63
CA ASN A 139 -0.77 -7.71 7.54
C ASN A 139 -1.31 -6.35 8.00
N ASP A 140 -2.51 -6.01 7.54
CA ASP A 140 -3.28 -4.85 8.04
C ASP A 140 -2.53 -3.51 7.90
N VAL A 141 -1.66 -3.40 6.89
CA VAL A 141 -0.96 -2.15 6.56
C VAL A 141 -1.86 -1.26 5.70
N VAL A 142 -1.96 0.01 6.07
CA VAL A 142 -2.73 1.02 5.34
C VAL A 142 -1.79 2.07 4.74
N LEU A 143 -1.88 2.28 3.43
CA LEU A 143 -1.22 3.36 2.73
C LEU A 143 -2.26 4.37 2.26
N ARG A 144 -2.01 5.66 2.48
CA ARG A 144 -2.91 6.72 2.05
C ARG A 144 -2.18 7.93 1.51
N ASN A 145 -2.62 8.40 0.35
CA ASN A 145 -2.22 9.70 -0.22
C ASN A 145 -0.69 9.83 -0.44
N LEU A 146 -0.07 8.76 -0.94
CA LEU A 146 1.36 8.71 -1.26
C LEU A 146 1.55 8.63 -2.77
N ARG A 147 2.61 9.26 -3.30
CA ARG A 147 3.17 8.91 -4.60
C ARG A 147 4.29 7.91 -4.39
N ILE A 148 4.08 6.68 -4.82
CA ILE A 148 5.03 5.58 -4.72
C ILE A 148 5.53 5.29 -6.14
N GLU A 149 6.78 5.67 -6.40
CA GLU A 149 7.34 5.63 -7.73
C GLU A 149 8.64 4.84 -7.74
N GLY A 150 8.60 3.62 -8.28
CA GLY A 150 9.82 2.88 -8.56
C GLY A 150 10.63 3.56 -9.67
N ASN A 151 11.94 3.36 -9.68
CA ASN A 151 12.76 3.84 -10.78
C ASN A 151 12.47 3.05 -12.08
N ILE A 152 12.78 3.59 -13.26
CA ILE A 152 12.50 2.94 -14.56
C ILE A 152 13.03 1.50 -14.69
N THR A 153 14.14 1.18 -14.01
CA THR A 153 14.75 -0.16 -13.99
C THR A 153 14.36 -1.00 -12.77
N ALA A 154 13.53 -0.48 -11.87
CA ALA A 154 13.05 -1.19 -10.71
C ALA A 154 12.03 -2.27 -11.08
N ASP A 155 11.92 -3.30 -10.26
CA ASP A 155 10.99 -4.40 -10.52
C ASP A 155 9.53 -3.98 -10.29
N TYR A 156 9.28 -3.00 -9.42
CA TYR A 156 7.95 -2.46 -9.14
C TYR A 156 8.04 -1.07 -8.49
N GLY A 157 6.92 -0.34 -8.53
CA GLY A 157 6.68 0.79 -7.63
C GLY A 157 6.30 0.32 -6.24
N LEU A 158 5.15 -0.37 -6.15
CA LEU A 158 4.62 -0.97 -4.93
C LEU A 158 4.55 -2.49 -5.07
N SER A 159 5.08 -3.23 -4.09
CA SER A 159 4.77 -4.66 -3.92
C SER A 159 3.89 -4.90 -2.70
N VAL A 160 2.87 -5.75 -2.83
CA VAL A 160 2.09 -6.25 -1.70
C VAL A 160 2.32 -7.76 -1.58
N GLY A 161 3.00 -8.15 -0.51
CA GLY A 161 3.60 -9.47 -0.38
C GLY A 161 4.96 -9.57 -1.08
N ASP A 162 5.62 -10.70 -0.87
CA ASP A 162 6.83 -11.09 -1.59
C ASP A 162 6.90 -12.62 -1.73
N PHE A 163 8.06 -13.17 -2.07
CA PHE A 163 8.24 -14.61 -2.28
C PHE A 163 7.94 -15.45 -1.03
N ASP A 164 8.22 -14.92 0.17
CA ASP A 164 8.12 -15.64 1.44
C ASP A 164 6.99 -15.10 2.34
N ASN A 165 6.41 -13.95 2.02
CA ASN A 165 5.44 -13.27 2.86
C ASN A 165 4.09 -13.16 2.16
N THR A 166 3.09 -13.89 2.68
CA THR A 166 1.67 -13.70 2.34
C THR A 166 1.11 -12.57 3.19
N VAL A 167 0.63 -11.50 2.53
CA VAL A 167 0.02 -10.34 3.20
C VAL A 167 -1.50 -10.41 3.11
N LEU A 168 -2.16 -10.19 4.25
CA LEU A 168 -3.61 -10.10 4.38
C LEU A 168 -4.04 -8.74 4.95
N GLY A 169 -5.21 -8.25 4.55
CA GLY A 169 -5.82 -7.07 5.18
C GLY A 169 -5.20 -5.73 4.78
N ALA A 170 -4.26 -5.71 3.82
CA ALA A 170 -3.64 -4.48 3.37
C ALA A 170 -4.63 -3.57 2.62
N ARG A 171 -4.46 -2.26 2.75
CA ARG A 171 -5.34 -1.25 2.13
C ARG A 171 -4.52 -0.10 1.54
N VAL A 172 -4.81 0.30 0.30
CA VAL A 172 -4.11 1.37 -0.41
C VAL A 172 -5.14 2.34 -1.00
N TYR A 173 -5.11 3.58 -0.52
CA TYR A 173 -6.14 4.58 -0.77
C TYR A 173 -5.60 5.88 -1.35
N GLY A 174 -6.14 6.30 -2.49
CA GLY A 174 -5.83 7.63 -3.05
C GLY A 174 -4.34 7.83 -3.32
N CYS A 175 -3.61 6.74 -3.57
CA CYS A 175 -2.19 6.80 -3.88
C CYS A 175 -1.98 6.95 -5.38
N LEU A 176 -0.81 7.47 -5.72
CA LEU A 176 -0.28 7.52 -7.08
C LEU A 176 0.82 6.46 -7.19
N LEU A 177 0.57 5.41 -7.96
CA LEU A 177 1.41 4.21 -8.03
C LEU A 177 2.05 4.14 -9.42
N ARG A 178 3.40 4.18 -9.47
CA ARG A 178 4.17 4.30 -10.71
C ARG A 178 5.45 3.49 -10.67
N ASN A 179 6.04 3.24 -11.83
CA ASN A 179 7.36 2.61 -11.93
C ASN A 179 8.23 3.25 -13.03
N GLY A 180 8.41 4.57 -12.93
CA GLY A 180 9.37 5.33 -13.73
C GLY A 180 9.24 5.21 -15.25
N SER A 181 8.03 4.93 -15.76
CA SER A 181 7.79 4.63 -17.19
C SER A 181 8.59 3.42 -17.69
N SER A 182 8.80 2.41 -16.83
CA SER A 182 9.37 1.13 -17.25
C SER A 182 8.61 0.58 -18.45
N THR A 183 9.29 -0.06 -19.40
CA THR A 183 8.63 -0.63 -20.59
C THR A 183 8.05 -2.02 -20.36
N THR A 184 8.39 -2.66 -19.24
CA THR A 184 8.03 -4.07 -19.00
C THR A 184 7.62 -4.38 -17.56
N LYS A 185 7.89 -3.48 -16.61
CA LYS A 185 7.69 -3.75 -15.18
C LYS A 185 6.40 -3.11 -14.65
N PRO A 186 5.75 -3.71 -13.65
CA PRO A 186 4.50 -3.21 -13.11
C PRO A 186 4.67 -1.95 -12.25
N ALA A 187 3.63 -1.12 -12.18
CA ALA A 187 3.48 -0.12 -11.13
C ALA A 187 3.19 -0.79 -9.78
N VAL A 188 2.32 -1.82 -9.78
CA VAL A 188 1.96 -2.60 -8.60
C VAL A 188 2.17 -4.10 -8.86
N LEU A 189 2.97 -4.74 -8.02
CA LEU A 189 3.11 -6.19 -7.98
C LEU A 189 2.31 -6.73 -6.79
N ILE A 190 1.37 -7.65 -7.04
CA ILE A 190 0.64 -8.35 -5.98
C ILE A 190 1.16 -9.78 -5.94
N HIS A 191 1.80 -10.15 -4.84
CA HIS A 191 2.58 -11.38 -4.72
C HIS A 191 1.99 -12.29 -3.64
N GLY A 192 1.06 -13.17 -4.04
CA GLY A 192 0.38 -14.13 -3.15
C GLY A 192 -0.51 -13.48 -2.07
N ALA A 193 -0.68 -12.17 -2.09
CA ALA A 193 -1.46 -11.42 -1.10
C ALA A 193 -2.97 -11.71 -1.24
N GLY A 194 -3.71 -11.48 -0.15
CA GLY A 194 -5.15 -11.54 -0.18
C GLY A 194 -5.83 -10.56 0.76
N ASP A 195 -7.16 -10.50 0.69
CA ASP A 195 -7.96 -9.48 1.38
C ASP A 195 -7.29 -8.09 1.21
N LEU A 196 -7.11 -7.68 -0.05
CA LEU A 196 -6.39 -6.46 -0.41
C LEU A 196 -7.35 -5.48 -1.08
N TYR A 197 -7.34 -4.22 -0.64
CA TYR A 197 -8.12 -3.16 -1.27
C TYR A 197 -7.22 -2.11 -1.87
N LEU A 198 -7.41 -1.85 -3.15
CA LEU A 198 -6.84 -0.74 -3.91
C LEU A 198 -8.00 0.16 -4.34
N ILE A 199 -8.18 1.30 -3.66
CA ILE A 199 -9.32 2.18 -3.90
C ILE A 199 -8.90 3.59 -4.28
N GLY A 200 -9.48 4.09 -5.37
CA GLY A 200 -9.32 5.48 -5.79
C GLY A 200 -7.87 5.87 -6.09
N ASN A 201 -7.03 4.90 -6.45
CA ASN A 201 -5.64 5.14 -6.80
C ASN A 201 -5.50 5.57 -8.25
N ASP A 202 -4.42 6.27 -8.53
CA ASP A 202 -3.94 6.57 -9.87
C ASP A 202 -2.74 5.65 -10.17
N ILE A 203 -2.86 4.77 -11.16
CA ILE A 203 -1.92 3.69 -11.49
C ILE A 203 -1.40 3.94 -12.89
N ALA A 204 -0.15 4.39 -13.00
CA ALA A 204 0.30 4.99 -14.25
C ALA A 204 1.82 5.01 -14.44
N TRP A 205 2.25 5.38 -15.65
CA TRP A 205 3.67 5.53 -16.05
C TRP A 205 4.49 4.29 -15.67
N ALA A 206 4.12 3.16 -16.26
CA ALA A 206 4.77 1.87 -16.11
C ALA A 206 4.52 1.00 -17.34
N GLY A 207 5.11 -0.20 -17.38
CA GLY A 207 4.87 -1.14 -18.46
C GLY A 207 3.51 -1.80 -18.23
N ILE A 208 3.33 -2.28 -17.01
CA ILE A 208 2.12 -2.94 -16.55
C ILE A 208 1.51 -2.11 -15.42
N GLY A 209 0.19 -2.03 -15.33
CA GLY A 209 -0.48 -1.39 -14.19
C GLY A 209 -0.35 -2.24 -12.92
N ILE A 210 -1.06 -3.36 -12.89
CA ILE A 210 -1.02 -4.35 -11.82
C ILE A 210 -0.62 -5.72 -12.40
N GLU A 211 0.42 -6.32 -11.84
CA GLU A 211 0.80 -7.71 -12.14
C GLU A 211 0.48 -8.61 -10.95
N TYR A 212 -0.21 -9.73 -11.22
CA TYR A 212 -0.46 -10.77 -10.23
C TYR A 212 0.61 -11.85 -10.29
N LYS A 213 1.09 -12.29 -9.13
CA LYS A 213 2.08 -13.35 -8.98
C LYS A 213 1.75 -14.21 -7.76
N SER A 214 2.05 -15.51 -7.81
CA SER A 214 1.97 -16.40 -6.64
C SER A 214 3.24 -16.31 -5.82
N ASN A 215 3.14 -16.45 -4.50
CA ASN A 215 4.31 -16.69 -3.65
C ASN A 215 4.50 -18.20 -3.43
N THR A 216 5.37 -18.60 -2.50
CA THR A 216 5.65 -20.02 -2.21
C THR A 216 4.44 -20.80 -1.68
N ASP A 217 3.58 -20.12 -0.92
CA ASP A 217 2.53 -20.76 -0.12
C ASP A 217 1.10 -20.44 -0.60
N SER A 218 0.94 -19.49 -1.52
CA SER A 218 -0.35 -18.91 -1.89
C SER A 218 -0.34 -18.21 -3.25
N PHE A 219 -1.54 -17.96 -3.76
CA PHE A 219 -1.82 -17.12 -4.93
C PHE A 219 -2.72 -15.95 -4.52
N CYS A 220 -2.90 -14.98 -5.41
CA CYS A 220 -3.68 -13.79 -5.09
C CYS A 220 -5.16 -14.13 -4.85
N THR A 221 -5.75 -13.67 -3.74
CA THR A 221 -7.15 -14.00 -3.41
C THR A 221 -7.90 -12.86 -2.75
N GLN A 222 -9.19 -12.67 -3.03
CA GLN A 222 -10.02 -11.61 -2.43
C GLN A 222 -9.40 -10.22 -2.65
N ILE A 223 -9.12 -9.91 -3.91
CA ILE A 223 -8.52 -8.63 -4.32
C ILE A 223 -9.64 -7.69 -4.75
N PHE A 224 -9.66 -6.47 -4.21
CA PHE A 224 -10.65 -5.45 -4.51
C PHE A 224 -9.97 -4.23 -5.14
N GLN A 225 -10.33 -3.94 -6.39
CA GLN A 225 -9.84 -2.82 -7.18
C GLN A 225 -11.01 -1.93 -7.54
N LEU A 226 -11.19 -0.85 -6.80
CA LEU A 226 -12.41 -0.07 -6.80
C LEU A 226 -12.12 1.39 -7.20
N GLY A 227 -12.72 1.85 -8.30
CA GLY A 227 -12.68 3.27 -8.67
C GLY A 227 -11.28 3.82 -8.96
N ASN A 228 -10.33 2.99 -9.38
CA ASN A 228 -8.98 3.42 -9.73
C ASN A 228 -8.94 4.01 -11.15
N LEU A 229 -7.95 4.86 -11.39
CA LEU A 229 -7.58 5.35 -12.72
C LEU A 229 -6.32 4.61 -13.18
N PHE A 230 -6.38 3.99 -14.35
CA PHE A 230 -5.25 3.38 -15.04
C PHE A 230 -4.97 4.19 -16.30
N HIS A 231 -3.75 4.68 -16.49
CA HIS A 231 -3.38 5.41 -17.71
C HIS A 231 -1.87 5.41 -17.92
N ASN A 232 -1.39 5.74 -19.12
CA ASN A 232 0.06 5.76 -19.39
C ASN A 232 0.77 4.42 -19.09
N LEU A 233 0.12 3.30 -19.42
CA LEU A 233 0.65 1.95 -19.26
C LEU A 233 0.98 1.34 -20.62
N LEU A 234 2.26 1.01 -20.84
CA LEU A 234 2.79 0.71 -22.19
C LEU A 234 2.39 -0.68 -22.72
N VAL A 235 2.16 -1.64 -21.83
CA VAL A 235 1.94 -3.05 -22.18
C VAL A 235 0.53 -3.49 -21.84
N GLN A 236 0.14 -3.42 -20.57
CA GLN A 236 -1.14 -3.92 -20.06
C GLN A 236 -1.60 -3.15 -18.81
N HIS A 237 -2.90 -3.12 -18.53
CA HIS A 237 -3.40 -2.53 -17.29
C HIS A 237 -3.45 -3.56 -16.16
N LEU A 238 -3.97 -4.75 -16.45
CA LEU A 238 -3.86 -5.92 -15.58
C LEU A 238 -3.14 -7.04 -16.33
N ALA A 239 -2.15 -7.66 -15.68
CA ALA A 239 -1.37 -8.76 -16.22
C ALA A 239 -1.26 -9.92 -15.24
N GLN A 240 -1.11 -11.13 -15.75
CA GLN A 240 -0.83 -12.33 -14.96
C GLN A 240 0.59 -12.81 -15.22
N HIS A 241 1.35 -13.04 -14.16
CA HIS A 241 2.70 -13.56 -14.29
C HIS A 241 2.69 -15.08 -14.49
N VAL A 242 2.59 -15.54 -15.74
CA VAL A 242 2.38 -16.95 -16.08
C VAL A 242 3.69 -17.78 -16.15
N THR A 243 4.85 -17.22 -15.81
CA THR A 243 6.10 -18.01 -15.79
C THR A 243 6.31 -18.68 -14.44
N GLY A 244 6.41 -20.02 -14.41
CA GLY A 244 6.77 -20.80 -13.22
C GLY A 244 5.78 -21.91 -12.89
N SER A 245 5.36 -21.99 -11.62
CA SER A 245 4.40 -23.00 -11.14
C SER A 245 3.04 -22.89 -11.85
N THR A 246 2.24 -23.94 -11.78
CA THR A 246 0.91 -24.01 -12.41
C THR A 246 -0.12 -23.01 -11.88
N ASP A 247 0.17 -22.31 -10.77
CA ASP A 247 -0.70 -21.28 -10.18
C ASP A 247 -0.06 -19.87 -10.25
N ALA A 248 1.08 -19.72 -10.93
CA ALA A 248 1.73 -18.43 -11.12
C ALA A 248 0.82 -17.47 -11.91
N GLY A 249 0.46 -16.35 -11.30
CA GLY A 249 -0.43 -15.35 -11.90
C GLY A 249 -1.92 -15.60 -11.69
N LYS A 250 -2.31 -16.73 -11.09
CA LYS A 250 -3.70 -17.00 -10.72
C LYS A 250 -4.23 -15.99 -9.69
N VAL A 251 -5.46 -15.54 -9.90
CA VAL A 251 -6.19 -14.71 -8.94
C VAL A 251 -7.61 -15.25 -8.70
N LEU A 252 -8.00 -15.39 -7.44
CA LEU A 252 -9.35 -15.83 -7.06
C LEU A 252 -10.15 -14.70 -6.41
N ASN A 253 -11.45 -14.64 -6.70
CA ASN A 253 -12.34 -13.63 -6.15
C ASN A 253 -11.81 -12.19 -6.36
N LEU A 254 -11.36 -11.89 -7.59
CA LEU A 254 -11.04 -10.52 -7.99
C LEU A 254 -12.34 -9.72 -8.12
N ASN A 255 -12.38 -8.52 -7.55
CA ASN A 255 -13.46 -7.56 -7.69
C ASN A 255 -12.88 -6.30 -8.33
N HIS A 256 -13.00 -6.20 -9.64
CA HIS A 256 -12.47 -5.08 -10.43
C HIS A 256 -13.64 -4.23 -10.92
N ILE A 257 -13.96 -3.18 -10.15
CA ILE A 257 -15.24 -2.48 -10.23
C ILE A 257 -15.07 -0.97 -10.36
N GLY A 258 -15.76 -0.38 -11.34
CA GLY A 258 -15.85 1.08 -11.49
C GLY A 258 -14.52 1.77 -11.82
N ASN A 259 -13.53 1.04 -12.32
CA ASN A 259 -12.22 1.59 -12.70
C ASN A 259 -12.30 2.25 -14.08
N LYS A 260 -11.43 3.24 -14.31
CA LYS A 260 -11.23 3.86 -15.62
C LYS A 260 -9.88 3.45 -16.20
N HIS A 261 -9.88 2.95 -17.42
CA HIS A 261 -8.71 2.58 -18.21
C HIS A 261 -8.59 3.55 -19.39
N ASP A 262 -7.60 4.43 -19.31
CA ASP A 262 -7.30 5.43 -20.33
C ASP A 262 -6.06 5.04 -21.14
N ASN A 263 -5.88 5.70 -22.27
CA ASN A 263 -4.75 5.45 -23.16
C ASN A 263 -3.44 6.08 -22.65
N LEU A 264 -2.39 5.93 -23.45
CA LEU A 264 -1.16 6.70 -23.31
C LEU A 264 -1.43 8.19 -23.61
N GLU A 265 -0.53 9.09 -23.16
CA GLU A 265 -0.69 10.55 -23.35
C GLU A 265 -0.79 10.97 -24.82
N ASP A 266 -0.25 10.16 -25.74
CA ASP A 266 -0.34 10.36 -27.18
C ASP A 266 -1.62 9.79 -27.82
N GLY A 267 -2.51 9.23 -26.99
CA GLY A 267 -3.77 8.62 -27.39
C GLY A 267 -3.63 7.18 -27.86
N THR A 268 -2.42 6.60 -27.87
CA THR A 268 -2.22 5.21 -28.29
C THR A 268 -2.63 4.22 -27.19
N GLU A 269 -3.17 3.08 -27.61
CA GLU A 269 -3.55 1.99 -26.73
C GLU A 269 -2.31 1.24 -26.20
N PRO A 270 -2.43 0.53 -25.06
CA PRO A 270 -1.38 -0.40 -24.62
C PRO A 270 -1.03 -1.42 -25.71
N SER A 271 0.25 -1.76 -25.83
CA SER A 271 0.75 -2.65 -26.91
C SER A 271 0.28 -4.10 -26.80
N GLY A 272 -0.11 -4.54 -25.60
CA GLY A 272 -0.75 -5.83 -25.36
C GLY A 272 -2.26 -5.70 -25.33
N VAL A 273 -2.85 -5.95 -24.16
CA VAL A 273 -4.30 -5.90 -23.92
C VAL A 273 -4.57 -5.01 -22.71
N PHE A 274 -5.80 -4.50 -22.56
CA PHE A 274 -6.14 -3.79 -21.34
C PHE A 274 -6.14 -4.74 -20.14
N LEU A 275 -6.79 -5.90 -20.30
CA LEU A 275 -6.94 -6.90 -19.25
C LEU A 275 -6.47 -8.27 -19.77
N GLU A 276 -5.43 -8.81 -19.14
CA GLU A 276 -5.00 -10.19 -19.29
C GLU A 276 -5.31 -10.94 -17.98
N LEU A 277 -6.37 -11.74 -18.00
CA LEU A 277 -6.93 -12.48 -16.88
C LEU A 277 -7.39 -13.87 -17.33
N ASP A 278 -6.58 -14.57 -18.13
CA ASP A 278 -6.92 -15.82 -18.81
C ASP A 278 -6.37 -17.09 -18.14
N HIS A 279 -5.53 -16.94 -17.11
CA HIS A 279 -4.93 -18.04 -16.38
C HIS A 279 -6.01 -18.99 -15.85
N ALA A 280 -5.81 -20.30 -16.05
CA ALA A 280 -6.73 -21.33 -15.61
C ALA A 280 -7.07 -21.21 -14.11
N GLY A 281 -8.35 -21.32 -13.79
CA GLY A 281 -8.84 -21.19 -12.42
C GLY A 281 -9.01 -19.76 -11.92
N THR A 282 -8.58 -18.73 -12.66
CA THR A 282 -8.85 -17.33 -12.32
C THR A 282 -10.34 -17.07 -12.23
N SER A 283 -10.78 -16.35 -11.19
CA SER A 283 -12.21 -16.06 -10.96
C SER A 283 -12.41 -14.67 -10.37
N GLY A 284 -13.60 -14.11 -10.60
CA GLY A 284 -13.93 -12.78 -10.09
C GLY A 284 -15.09 -12.12 -10.81
N LEU A 285 -15.20 -10.82 -10.60
CA LEU A 285 -16.20 -9.92 -11.16
C LEU A 285 -15.49 -8.69 -11.75
N ILE A 286 -15.83 -8.38 -12.99
CA ILE A 286 -15.40 -7.19 -13.73
C ILE A 286 -16.66 -6.44 -14.12
N GLU A 287 -16.95 -5.34 -13.44
CA GLU A 287 -18.17 -4.58 -13.69
C GLU A 287 -18.00 -3.06 -13.64
N ASP A 288 -18.85 -2.37 -14.40
CA ASP A 288 -18.94 -0.91 -14.44
C ASP A 288 -17.63 -0.17 -14.76
N ASN A 289 -16.64 -0.86 -15.35
CA ASN A 289 -15.39 -0.23 -15.75
C ASN A 289 -15.54 0.50 -17.10
N SER A 290 -14.67 1.47 -17.37
CA SER A 290 -14.58 2.15 -18.67
C SER A 290 -13.21 1.98 -19.30
N PHE A 291 -13.19 1.75 -20.62
CA PHE A 291 -11.97 1.51 -21.39
C PHE A 291 -11.93 2.43 -22.62
N ALA A 292 -10.80 3.12 -22.82
CA ALA A 292 -10.54 4.00 -23.96
C ALA A 292 -10.17 3.21 -25.24
N VAL A 293 -11.10 2.36 -25.69
CA VAL A 293 -10.89 1.45 -26.83
C VAL A 293 -12.14 1.31 -27.69
N ALA A 294 -11.95 1.20 -29.01
CA ALA A 294 -13.03 1.10 -29.99
C ALA A 294 -13.63 -0.30 -30.17
N SER A 295 -13.22 -1.29 -29.37
CA SER A 295 -13.64 -2.69 -29.52
C SER A 295 -13.89 -3.37 -28.17
N ASN A 296 -14.61 -4.49 -28.19
CA ASN A 296 -14.80 -5.41 -27.07
C ASN A 296 -14.39 -6.85 -27.45
N ASP A 297 -13.38 -6.99 -28.28
CA ASP A 297 -12.87 -8.28 -28.74
C ASP A 297 -11.77 -8.85 -27.83
N ILE A 298 -11.44 -10.12 -28.06
CA ILE A 298 -10.38 -10.83 -27.32
C ILE A 298 -8.98 -10.24 -27.52
N ALA A 299 -8.75 -9.48 -28.60
CA ALA A 299 -7.48 -8.81 -28.83
C ALA A 299 -7.29 -7.60 -27.92
N LYS A 300 -8.30 -7.20 -27.15
CA LYS A 300 -8.25 -6.11 -26.15
C LYS A 300 -8.47 -6.61 -24.72
N PHE A 301 -9.13 -7.75 -24.57
CA PHE A 301 -9.53 -8.31 -23.28
C PHE A 301 -9.45 -9.83 -23.30
N VAL A 302 -8.48 -10.40 -22.59
CA VAL A 302 -8.35 -11.86 -22.45
C VAL A 302 -8.87 -12.25 -21.07
N ILE A 303 -10.08 -12.81 -21.02
CA ILE A 303 -10.82 -13.03 -19.77
C ILE A 303 -11.16 -14.50 -19.60
N ALA A 304 -10.71 -15.09 -18.49
CA ALA A 304 -10.99 -16.48 -18.12
C ALA A 304 -12.49 -16.75 -17.97
N THR A 305 -12.87 -18.02 -18.13
CA THR A 305 -14.27 -18.40 -18.16
C THR A 305 -15.03 -18.18 -16.86
N ASN A 306 -14.33 -18.25 -15.72
CA ASN A 306 -14.91 -18.07 -14.38
C ASN A 306 -14.88 -16.61 -13.89
N VAL A 307 -14.51 -15.67 -14.76
CA VAL A 307 -14.58 -14.23 -14.48
C VAL A 307 -15.87 -13.69 -15.07
N HIS A 308 -16.71 -13.14 -14.20
CA HIS A 308 -17.98 -12.53 -14.56
C HIS A 308 -17.73 -11.16 -15.18
N TRP A 309 -18.25 -10.95 -16.40
CA TRP A 309 -18.16 -9.67 -17.13
C TRP A 309 -19.53 -9.02 -17.18
N VAL A 310 -19.67 -7.83 -16.61
CA VAL A 310 -20.98 -7.17 -16.45
C VAL A 310 -20.89 -5.68 -16.76
N ALA A 311 -21.65 -5.21 -17.75
CA ALA A 311 -21.89 -3.78 -18.02
C ALA A 311 -20.65 -2.87 -18.17
N ASN A 312 -19.55 -3.39 -18.71
CA ASN A 312 -18.33 -2.61 -18.95
C ASN A 312 -18.47 -1.71 -20.20
N LYS A 313 -17.86 -0.53 -20.19
CA LYS A 313 -17.99 0.50 -21.24
C LYS A 313 -16.75 0.57 -22.10
N THR A 314 -16.94 0.55 -23.41
CA THR A 314 -15.91 0.87 -24.41
C THR A 314 -16.46 1.97 -25.34
N GLU A 315 -15.67 2.47 -26.28
CA GLU A 315 -16.17 3.43 -27.28
C GLU A 315 -17.18 2.78 -28.25
N ALA A 316 -17.22 1.45 -28.31
CA ALA A 316 -18.24 0.69 -29.04
C ALA A 316 -19.58 0.58 -28.27
N GLY A 317 -19.65 1.07 -27.03
CA GLY A 317 -20.84 1.06 -26.18
C GLY A 317 -20.68 0.22 -24.91
N VAL A 318 -21.81 -0.17 -24.33
CA VAL A 318 -21.83 -1.01 -23.12
C VAL A 318 -21.80 -2.48 -23.53
N SER A 319 -20.77 -3.19 -23.08
CA SER A 319 -20.64 -4.63 -23.25
C SER A 319 -21.18 -5.38 -22.03
N THR A 320 -22.18 -6.21 -22.26
CA THR A 320 -22.73 -7.15 -21.27
C THR A 320 -22.33 -8.60 -21.54
N ALA A 321 -21.62 -8.86 -22.63
CA ALA A 321 -21.12 -10.18 -22.98
C ALA A 321 -19.61 -10.21 -22.76
N ARG A 322 -19.10 -11.31 -22.20
CA ARG A 322 -17.65 -11.53 -22.09
C ARG A 322 -17.03 -11.44 -23.50
N PRO A 323 -15.91 -10.72 -23.66
CA PRO A 323 -15.13 -10.73 -24.90
C PRO A 323 -14.88 -12.17 -25.38
N ALA A 324 -15.01 -12.39 -26.69
CA ALA A 324 -14.87 -13.68 -27.36
C ALA A 324 -14.03 -13.53 -28.63
#